data_AF-A0A0Q7XWL2-F1
#
_entry.id   AF-A0A0Q7XWL2-F1
#
_cell.length_a   1.000
_cell.length_b   1.000
_cell.length_c   1.000
_cell.angle_alpha   90.00
_cell.angle_beta   90.00
_cell.angle_gamma   90.00
#
_symmetry.space_group_name_H-M   'P 1'
#
loop_
_entity.id
_entity.type
_entity.pdbx_description
1 polymer ?
#
loop_
_entity_poly.entity_id
_entity_poly.type
_entity_poly.pdbx_seq_one_letter_code
_entity_poly.pdbx_strand_id
1 'polypeptide(L)' 'MLKGVRLVFNNGHSVVNGVLRDISDTGARVSVENGLALPDEVKLVLDEGGSHQCLVARRELKELGLRFL' A
#
# COMPACT_ATOMS: atom_id res chain seq x y z
N MET A 1 4.03 -15.39 -7.63
CA MET A 1 3.84 -14.40 -8.71
C MET A 1 3.78 -13.02 -8.07
N LEU A 2 4.49 -12.02 -8.60
CA LEU A 2 4.41 -10.65 -8.08
C LEU A 2 3.11 -10.02 -8.55
N LYS A 3 2.36 -9.39 -7.64
CA LYS A 3 1.09 -8.71 -7.96
C LYS A 3 1.28 -7.20 -7.87
N GLY A 4 0.87 -6.48 -8.91
CA GLY A 4 0.86 -5.02 -8.89
C GLY A 4 -0.23 -4.51 -7.94
N VAL A 5 0.05 -3.38 -7.31
CA VAL A 5 -0.90 -2.66 -6.46
C VAL A 5 -0.76 -1.16 -6.66
N ARG A 6 -1.81 -0.43 -6.30
CA ARG A 6 -1.81 1.03 -6.24
C ARG A 6 -2.11 1.49 -4.82
N LEU A 7 -1.31 2.42 -4.32
CA LEU A 7 -1.54 3.14 -3.08
C LEU A 7 -2.16 4.48 -3.44
N VAL A 8 -3.42 4.66 -3.09
CA VAL A 8 -4.22 5.84 -3.42
C VAL A 8 -4.44 6.65 -2.15
N PHE A 9 -4.14 7.94 -2.19
CA PHE A 9 -4.27 8.82 -1.04
C PHE A 9 -4.62 10.24 -1.49
N ASN A 10 -4.68 11.19 -0.55
CA ASN A 10 -5.05 12.57 -0.80
C ASN A 10 -6.43 12.65 -1.51
N ASN A 11 -7.45 12.03 -0.91
CA ASN A 11 -8.81 11.96 -1.44
C ASN A 11 -8.91 11.40 -2.88
N GLY A 12 -7.97 10.53 -3.28
CA GLY A 12 -7.96 9.92 -4.61
C GLY A 12 -7.13 10.66 -5.64
N HIS A 13 -6.53 11.80 -5.29
CA HIS A 13 -5.79 12.65 -6.24
C HIS A 13 -4.31 12.27 -6.34
N SER A 14 -3.84 11.33 -5.53
CA SER A 14 -2.45 10.87 -5.55
C SER A 14 -2.40 9.35 -5.60
N VAL A 15 -1.56 8.82 -6.50
CA VAL A 15 -1.42 7.39 -6.76
C VAL A 15 0.05 7.04 -6.84
N VAL A 16 0.47 6.03 -6.08
CA VAL A 16 1.79 5.41 -6.16
C VAL A 16 1.63 3.95 -6.55
N ASN A 17 2.36 3.50 -7.56
CA ASN A 17 2.41 2.09 -7.93
C ASN A 17 3.35 1.34 -6.98
N GLY A 18 2.99 0.10 -6.67
CA GLY A 18 3.79 -0.78 -5.84
C GLY A 18 3.65 -2.24 -6.24
N VAL A 19 4.36 -3.09 -5.53
CA VAL A 19 4.31 -4.54 -5.70
C VAL A 19 3.94 -5.17 -4.37
N LEU A 20 2.85 -5.93 -4.35
CA LEU A 20 2.44 -6.71 -3.19
C LEU A 20 3.49 -7.80 -2.93
N ARG A 21 4.08 -7.77 -1.73
CA ARG A 21 5.04 -8.77 -1.28
C ARG A 21 4.34 -9.86 -0.50
N ASP A 22 3.50 -9.46 0.46
CA ASP A 22 2.77 -10.35 1.34
C ASP A 22 1.41 -9.73 1.69
N ILE A 23 0.42 -10.58 1.95
CA ILE A 23 -0.91 -10.18 2.43
C ILE A 23 -1.39 -11.18 3.48
N SER A 24 -2.05 -10.68 4.50
CA SER A 24 -2.74 -11.46 5.53
C SER A 24 -4.15 -10.88 5.73
N ASP A 25 -4.92 -11.51 6.63
CA ASP A 25 -6.26 -11.02 6.99
C ASP A 25 -6.23 -9.62 7.63
N THR A 26 -5.09 -9.18 8.16
CA THR A 26 -4.96 -7.94 8.94
C THR A 26 -4.09 -6.87 8.28
N GLY A 27 -3.42 -7.17 7.17
CA GLY A 27 -2.47 -6.24 6.59
C GLY A 27 -1.77 -6.73 5.34
N ALA A 28 -0.87 -5.89 4.84
CA ALA A 28 -0.07 -6.18 3.66
C ALA A 28 1.31 -5.55 3.76
N ARG A 29 2.26 -6.14 3.04
CA ARG A 29 3.58 -5.57 2.80
C ARG A 29 3.72 -5.22 1.33
N VAL A 30 4.11 -3.98 1.06
CA VAL A 30 4.18 -3.43 -0.30
C VAL A 30 5.55 -2.83 -0.55
N SER A 31 6.18 -3.23 -1.64
CA SER A 31 7.37 -2.54 -2.14
C SER A 31 6.97 -1.33 -2.99
N VAL A 32 7.63 -0.20 -2.75
CA VAL A 32 7.40 1.09 -3.44
C VAL A 32 8.73 1.75 -3.78
N GLU A 33 8.71 2.78 -4.60
CA GLU A 33 9.92 3.55 -4.92
C GLU A 33 10.39 4.42 -3.74
N ASN A 34 9.46 5.09 -3.04
CA ASN A 34 9.76 5.93 -1.89
C ASN A 34 8.65 5.84 -0.82
N GLY A 35 8.81 4.93 0.15
CA GLY A 35 7.87 4.71 1.26
C GLY A 35 7.85 5.85 2.29
N LEU A 36 8.89 6.67 2.34
CA LEU A 36 8.98 7.79 3.28
C LEU A 36 8.07 8.96 2.89
N ALA A 37 7.68 9.06 1.62
CA ALA A 37 6.88 10.17 1.09
C ALA A 37 5.35 9.96 1.17
N LEU A 38 4.88 8.77 1.54
CA LEU A 38 3.45 8.49 1.61
C LEU A 38 2.84 9.03 2.92
N PRO A 39 1.54 9.39 2.97
CA PRO A 39 0.85 9.74 4.21
C PRO A 39 0.53 8.52 5.07
N ASP A 40 0.11 8.74 6.33
CA ASP A 40 -0.17 7.65 7.29
C ASP A 40 -1.40 6.83 6.95
N GLU A 41 -2.32 7.39 6.17
CA GLU A 41 -3.50 6.69 5.67
C GLU A 41 -3.44 6.58 4.15
N VAL A 42 -3.64 5.36 3.65
CA VAL A 42 -3.65 5.07 2.22
C VAL A 42 -4.72 4.02 1.92
N LYS A 43 -5.29 4.09 0.73
CA LYS A 43 -6.10 3.02 0.16
C LYS A 43 -5.20 2.08 -0.65
N LEU A 44 -5.10 0.83 -0.25
CA LEU A 44 -4.46 -0.22 -1.04
C LEU A 44 -5.46 -0.75 -2.06
N VAL A 45 -5.17 -0.63 -3.35
CA VAL A 45 -5.97 -1.18 -4.44
C VAL A 45 -5.17 -2.32 -5.09
N LEU A 46 -5.76 -3.51 -5.13
CA LEU A 46 -5.16 -4.68 -5.77
C LEU A 46 -5.54 -4.69 -7.25
N ASP A 47 -4.58 -4.97 -8.14
CA ASP A 47 -4.84 -4.95 -9.58
C ASP A 47 -5.81 -6.06 -10.04
N GLU A 48 -5.85 -7.17 -9.31
CA GLU A 48 -6.79 -8.29 -9.53
C GLU A 48 -8.19 -8.04 -8.96
N GLY A 49 -8.40 -6.88 -8.34
CA GLY A 49 -9.67 -6.46 -7.74
C GLY A 49 -9.64 -6.42 -6.22
N GLY A 50 -10.53 -5.59 -5.66
CA GLY A 50 -10.60 -5.34 -4.23
C GLY A 50 -9.71 -4.17 -3.78
N SER A 51 -10.04 -3.66 -2.59
CA SER A 51 -9.26 -2.60 -1.95
C SER A 51 -9.46 -2.59 -0.45
N HIS A 52 -8.43 -2.18 0.28
CA HIS A 52 -8.46 -2.01 1.73
C HIS A 52 -8.14 -0.57 2.09
N GLN A 53 -8.84 -0.01 3.07
CA GLN A 53 -8.31 1.17 3.75
C GLN A 53 -7.26 0.74 4.76
N CYS A 54 -6.15 1.47 4.78
CA CYS A 54 -4.96 1.07 5.49
C CYS A 54 -4.36 2.22 6.28
N LEU A 55 -3.79 1.87 7.43
CA LEU A 55 -2.82 2.67 8.14
C LEU A 55 -1.41 2.16 7.84
N VAL A 56 -0.46 3.08 7.68
CA VAL A 56 0.96 2.74 7.56
C VAL A 56 1.50 2.37 8.94
N ALA A 57 1.77 1.09 9.15
CA ALA A 57 2.30 0.55 10.40
C ALA A 57 3.84 0.56 10.45
N ARG A 58 4.51 0.55 9.29
CA ARG A 58 5.97 0.62 9.16
C ARG A 58 6.36 1.33 7.86
N ARG A 59 7.37 2.20 7.93
CA ARG A 59 7.96 2.89 6.77
C ARG A 59 9.43 2.57 6.61
N GLU A 60 9.79 2.23 5.39
CA GLU A 60 11.16 2.20 4.92
C GLU A 60 11.26 2.87 3.56
N LEU A 61 12.49 3.11 3.08
CA LEU A 61 12.70 3.78 1.80
C LEU A 61 11.99 3.05 0.63
N LYS A 62 12.06 1.72 0.59
CA LYS A 62 11.49 0.92 -0.51
C LYS A 62 10.36 -0.02 -0.10
N GLU A 63 9.87 0.10 1.13
CA GLU A 63 8.88 -0.83 1.68
C GLU A 63 7.91 -0.13 2.63
N LEU A 64 6.66 -0.58 2.60
CA LEU A 64 5.61 -0.18 3.52
C LEU A 64 4.96 -1.42 4.14
N GLY A 65 4.82 -1.38 5.46
CA GLY A 65 3.92 -2.25 6.20
C GLY A 65 2.58 -1.53 6.38
N LEU A 66 1.50 -2.16 5.93
CA LEU A 66 0.14 -1.65 6.01
C LEU A 66 -0.70 -2.50 6.94
N ARG A 67 -1.52 -1.86 7.78
CA ARG A 67 -2.55 -2.50 8.60
C ARG A 67 -3.91 -2.15 8.03
N PHE A 68 -4.76 -3.15 7.81
CA PHE A 68 -6.11 -2.96 7.30
C PHE A 68 -7.03 -2.38 8.39
N LEU A 69 -7.98 -1.55 7.96
CA LEU A 69 -9.07 -0.96 8.74
C LEU A 69 -10.37 -1.74 8.55
#